data_AF-A0A4R2N326-F1
#
_entry.id   AF-A0A4R2N326-F1
#
_cell.length_a   1.000
_cell.length_b   1.000
_cell.length_c   1.000
_cell.angle_alpha   90.00
_cell.angle_beta   90.00
_cell.angle_gamma   90.00
#
_symmetry.space_group_name_H-M   'P 1'
#
loop_
_entity.id
_entity.type
_entity.pdbx_description
1 polymer ?
#
loop_
_entity_poly.entity_id
_entity_poly.type
_entity_poly.pdbx_seq_one_letter_code
_entity_poly.pdbx_strand_id
1 'polypeptide(L)' 'MANSNYSPSSAFSAASGIDPTQLRILLSVIFIAVLLLAYAWAVNSGFKGFARQNYDVLSFLIYLLKGAALLICIIVFFTY' A
#
# COMPACT_ATOMS: atom_id res chain seq x y z
N MET A 1 -20.07 36.19 -7.20
CA MET A 1 -20.46 35.11 -6.26
C MET A 1 -19.46 33.98 -6.44
N ALA A 2 -18.46 33.87 -5.56
CA ALA A 2 -17.43 32.85 -5.67
C ALA A 2 -17.98 31.53 -5.13
N ASN A 3 -18.26 30.58 -6.03
CA ASN A 3 -18.74 29.25 -5.67
C ASN A 3 -17.62 28.47 -4.95
N SER A 4 -17.71 28.42 -3.64
CA SER A 4 -16.77 27.76 -2.72
C SER A 4 -16.96 26.23 -2.67
N ASN A 5 -17.01 25.57 -3.83
CA ASN A 5 -17.09 24.10 -3.94
C ASN A 5 -16.03 23.55 -4.89
N TYR A 6 -14.82 24.12 -4.88
CA TYR A 6 -13.70 23.62 -5.68
C TYR A 6 -12.93 22.59 -4.86
N SER A 7 -13.23 21.30 -5.04
CA SER A 7 -12.43 20.24 -4.41
C SER A 7 -11.26 19.87 -5.34
N PRO A 8 -10.11 19.46 -4.78
CA PRO A 8 -9.00 18.95 -5.60
C PRO A 8 -9.41 17.79 -6.51
N SER A 9 -10.34 16.94 -6.06
CA SER A 9 -10.88 15.84 -6.87
C SER A 9 -11.75 16.33 -8.03
N SER A 10 -12.57 17.37 -7.84
CA SER A 10 -13.37 17.94 -8.92
C SER A 10 -12.49 18.66 -9.96
N ALA A 11 -11.44 19.35 -9.51
CA ALA A 11 -10.48 20.01 -10.40
C ALA A 11 -9.71 19.00 -11.27
N PHE A 12 -9.22 17.92 -10.64
CA PHE A 12 -8.55 16.84 -11.35
C PHE A 12 -9.48 16.15 -12.36
N SER A 13 -10.70 15.84 -11.97
CA SER A 13 -11.69 15.21 -12.87
C SER A 13 -11.96 16.09 -14.10
N ALA A 14 -12.16 17.40 -13.89
CA ALA A 14 -12.40 18.35 -14.98
C ALA A 14 -11.21 18.49 -15.95
N ALA A 15 -9.96 18.44 -15.45
CA ALA A 15 -8.77 18.59 -16.27
C ALA A 15 -8.32 17.29 -16.97
N SER A 16 -8.46 16.15 -16.30
CA SER A 16 -7.99 14.84 -16.79
C SER A 16 -9.05 14.01 -17.52
N GLY A 17 -10.33 14.29 -17.28
CA GLY A 17 -11.44 13.47 -17.77
C GLY A 17 -11.59 12.12 -17.05
N ILE A 18 -10.84 11.89 -15.98
CA ILE A 18 -10.83 10.62 -15.23
C ILE A 18 -11.65 10.77 -13.95
N ASP A 19 -12.52 9.79 -13.67
CA ASP A 19 -13.22 9.73 -12.39
C ASP A 19 -12.22 9.48 -11.24
N PRO A 20 -12.10 10.42 -10.26
CA PRO A 20 -11.13 10.31 -9.18
C PRO A 20 -11.35 9.09 -8.27
N THR A 21 -12.60 8.62 -8.15
CA THR A 21 -12.96 7.47 -7.32
C THR A 21 -12.47 6.19 -7.98
N GLN A 22 -12.68 6.06 -9.29
CA GLN A 22 -12.18 4.91 -10.06
C GLN A 22 -10.65 4.84 -10.03
N LEU A 23 -9.97 5.98 -10.16
CA LEU A 23 -8.51 6.03 -10.07
C LEU A 23 -7.99 5.61 -8.69
N ARG A 24 -8.65 6.05 -7.61
CA ARG A 24 -8.30 5.64 -6.24
C ARG A 24 -8.46 4.13 -6.06
N ILE A 25 -9.55 3.55 -6.54
CA ILE A 25 -9.78 2.10 -6.48
C ILE A 25 -8.69 1.34 -7.23
N LEU A 26 -8.37 1.77 -8.46
CA LEU A 26 -7.33 1.16 -9.28
C LEU A 26 -5.97 1.18 -8.56
N LEU A 27 -5.57 2.35 -8.03
CA LEU A 27 -4.34 2.50 -7.27
C LEU A 27 -4.31 1.58 -6.05
N SER A 28 -5.41 1.49 -5.29
CA SER A 28 -5.53 0.58 -4.14
C SER A 28 -5.35 -0.88 -4.54
N VAL A 29 -5.95 -1.31 -5.66
CA VAL A 29 -5.83 -2.69 -6.16
C VAL A 29 -4.40 -2.99 -6.60
N ILE A 30 -3.78 -2.11 -7.39
CA ILE A 30 -2.36 -2.25 -7.80
C ILE A 30 -1.47 -2.35 -6.56
N PHE A 31 -1.73 -1.49 -5.59
CA PHE A 31 -0.96 -1.43 -4.37
C PHE A 31 -1.08 -2.72 -3.54
N ILE A 32 -2.29 -3.27 -3.36
CA ILE A 32 -2.51 -4.58 -2.72
C ILE A 32 -1.82 -5.70 -3.50
N ALA A 33 -1.89 -5.68 -4.83
CA ALA A 33 -1.22 -6.68 -5.67
C ALA A 33 0.31 -6.67 -5.47
N VAL A 34 0.92 -5.48 -5.36
CA VAL A 34 2.35 -5.33 -5.06
C VAL A 34 2.69 -5.86 -3.66
N LEU A 35 1.84 -5.64 -2.65
CA LEU A 35 2.04 -6.22 -1.32
C LEU A 35 1.99 -7.75 -1.34
N LEU A 36 1.00 -8.32 -2.04
CA LEU A 36 0.88 -9.76 -2.19
C LEU A 36 2.08 -10.35 -2.93
N LEU A 37 2.58 -9.65 -3.96
CA LEU A 37 3.79 -10.05 -4.68
C LEU A 37 5.03 -9.99 -3.78
N ALA A 38 5.18 -8.93 -2.98
CA ALA A 38 6.27 -8.79 -2.02
C ALA A 38 6.22 -9.88 -0.95
N TYR A 39 5.02 -10.23 -0.45
CA TYR A 39 4.81 -11.34 0.46
C TYR A 39 5.16 -12.68 -0.18
N ALA A 40 4.65 -12.97 -1.38
CA ALA A 40 4.97 -14.19 -2.12
C ALA A 40 6.47 -14.32 -2.38
N TRP A 41 7.13 -13.21 -2.72
CA TRP A 41 8.59 -13.15 -2.87
C TRP A 41 9.32 -13.39 -1.54
N ALA A 42 8.87 -12.80 -0.43
CA ALA A 42 9.44 -13.05 0.89
C ALA A 42 9.28 -14.52 1.33
N VAL A 43 8.15 -15.16 1.03
CA VAL A 43 7.91 -16.57 1.34
C VAL A 43 8.73 -17.50 0.44
N ASN A 44 8.88 -17.20 -0.85
CA ASN A 44 9.59 -18.07 -1.78
C ASN A 44 11.11 -17.88 -1.76
N SER A 45 11.57 -16.63 -1.64
CA SER A 45 12.99 -16.24 -1.72
C SER A 45 13.54 -15.82 -0.36
N GLY A 46 12.78 -15.04 0.41
CA GLY A 46 13.19 -14.60 1.75
C GLY A 46 13.32 -15.76 2.74
N PHE A 47 12.41 -16.73 2.74
CA PHE A 47 12.45 -17.89 3.64
C PHE A 47 13.61 -18.86 3.34
N LYS A 48 14.02 -19.00 2.08
CA LYS A 48 15.22 -19.77 1.69
C LYS A 48 16.53 -19.07 2.07
N GLY A 49 16.55 -17.73 2.08
CA GLY A 49 17.67 -16.95 2.63
C GLY A 49 17.71 -16.98 4.17
N PHE A 50 16.55 -16.89 4.82
CA PHE A 50 16.39 -16.94 6.27
C PHE A 50 16.76 -18.31 6.87
N ALA A 51 16.35 -19.40 6.22
CA ALA A 51 16.70 -20.75 6.67
C ALA A 51 18.21 -21.05 6.60
N ARG A 52 18.98 -20.20 5.91
CA ARG A 52 20.43 -20.37 5.68
C ARG A 52 21.30 -19.54 6.64
N GLN A 53 20.72 -18.57 7.36
CA GLN A 53 21.42 -17.73 8.34
C GLN A 53 20.74 -17.87 9.71
N ASN A 54 21.31 -18.73 10.55
CA ASN A 54 21.11 -18.90 11.98
C ASN A 54 20.06 -17.97 12.65
N TYR A 55 18.95 -18.61 12.96
CA TYR A 55 17.71 -18.15 13.57
C TYR A 55 17.85 -17.29 14.82
N ASP A 56 17.26 -16.10 14.80
CA ASP A 56 16.68 -15.49 16.00
C ASP A 56 15.20 -15.15 15.74
N VAL A 57 14.32 -15.63 16.63
CA VAL A 57 12.86 -15.46 16.55
C VAL A 57 12.48 -13.97 16.54
N LEU A 58 13.30 -13.14 17.18
CA LEU A 58 13.17 -11.69 17.20
C LEU A 58 13.30 -11.07 15.80
N SER A 59 14.15 -11.63 14.93
CA SER A 59 14.31 -11.11 13.56
C SER A 59 13.04 -11.33 12.73
N PHE A 60 12.40 -12.50 12.86
CA PHE A 60 11.12 -12.77 12.22
C PHE A 60 10.03 -11.82 12.74
N LEU A 61 9.98 -11.61 14.06
CA LEU A 61 9.03 -10.69 14.68
C LEU A 61 9.20 -9.25 14.18
N ILE A 62 10.44 -8.76 14.03
CA ILE A 62 10.72 -7.41 13.50
C ILE A 62 10.21 -7.26 12.06
N TYR A 63 10.40 -8.27 11.20
CA TYR A 63 9.89 -8.22 9.83
C TYR A 63 8.36 -8.26 9.77
N LEU A 64 7.74 -9.10 10.60
CA LEU A 64 6.28 -9.12 10.75
C LEU A 64 5.75 -7.75 11.18
N LEU A 65 6.41 -7.12 12.16
CA LEU A 65 6.05 -5.80 12.67
C LEU A 65 6.23 -4.70 11.62
N LYS A 66 7.29 -4.78 10.80
CA LYS A 66 7.49 -3.86 9.66
C LYS A 66 6.40 -4.03 8.61
N GLY A 67 5.97 -5.25 8.32
CA GLY A 67 4.83 -5.52 7.43
C GLY A 67 3.52 -4.97 7.99
N ALA A 68 3.27 -5.16 9.28
CA ALA A 68 2.09 -4.63 9.96
C ALA A 68 2.07 -3.09 10.01
N ALA A 69 3.21 -2.47 10.30
CA ALA A 69 3.35 -1.01 10.27
C ALA A 69 3.07 -0.45 8.87
N LEU A 70 3.54 -1.13 7.83
CA LEU A 70 3.29 -0.74 6.45
C LEU A 70 1.77 -0.81 6.15
N LEU A 71 1.09 -1.90 6.50
CA LEU A 71 -0.39 -2.02 6.43
C LEU A 71 -1.12 -0.89 7.15
N ILE A 72 -0.68 -0.54 8.35
CA ILE A 72 -1.27 0.57 9.12
C ILE A 72 -1.09 1.90 8.37
N CYS A 73 0.10 2.20 7.84
CA CYS A 73 0.34 3.43 7.08
C CYS A 73 -0.58 3.54 5.85
N ILE A 74 -0.85 2.43 5.19
CA ILE A 74 -1.76 2.38 4.04
C ILE A 74 -3.19 2.70 4.47
N ILE A 75 -3.68 2.00 5.51
CA ILE A 75 -5.03 2.21 6.02
C ILE A 75 -5.21 3.68 6.42
N VAL A 76 -4.24 4.25 7.14
CA VAL A 76 -4.28 5.67 7.52
C VAL A 76 -4.32 6.57 6.29
N PHE A 77 -3.40 6.40 5.34
CA PHE A 77 -3.32 7.24 4.14
C PHE A 77 -4.59 7.21 3.26
N PHE A 78 -5.28 6.07 3.19
CA PHE A 78 -6.49 5.95 2.38
C PHE A 78 -7.78 6.29 3.14
N THR A 79 -7.75 6.29 4.47
CA THR A 79 -8.95 6.54 5.31
C THR A 79 -9.02 7.99 5.80
N TYR A 80 -7.87 8.61 6.08
CA TYR A 80 -7.74 9.98 6.61
C TYR A 80 -6.92 10.85 5.67
#